data_AF-A0A380EHW3-F1
#
_entry.id   AF-A0A380EHW3-F1
#
_cell.length_a   1.000
_cell.length_b   1.000
_cell.length_c   1.000
_cell.angle_alpha   90.00
_cell.angle_beta   90.00
_cell.angle_gamma   90.00
#
_symmetry.space_group_name_H-M   'P 1'
#
loop_
_entity.id
_entity.type
_entity.pdbx_description
1 polymer ?
#
loop_
_entity_poly.entity_id
_entity_poly.type
_entity_poly.pdbx_seq_one_letter_code
_entity_poly.pdbx_strand_id
1 'polypeptide(L)' 'MAYLETMTTGSAQNNTDWGNKEYDQLLKVARTKLALQPNERYENLKKAEEMFLGDAPVAPIYQKGVAHLTNPQVKGLIYP' A
#
# COMPACT_ATOMS: atom_id res chain seq x y z
N MET A 1 2.86 0.09 -3.65
CA MET A 1 3.58 1.28 -3.16
C MET A 1 2.63 2.26 -2.51
N ALA A 2 1.66 2.86 -3.22
CA ALA A 2 0.79 3.91 -2.67
C ALA A 2 0.25 3.62 -1.25
N TYR A 3 -0.24 2.39 -0.97
CA TYR A 3 -0.74 2.00 0.35
C TYR A 3 0.32 1.75 1.43
N LEU A 4 1.52 1.30 1.06
CA LEU A 4 2.61 1.15 2.04
C LEU A 4 3.24 2.52 2.36
N GLU A 5 3.28 3.42 1.38
CA GLU A 5 3.83 4.76 1.61
C GLU A 5 3.02 5.59 2.59
N THR A 6 1.71 5.39 2.67
CA THR A 6 0.88 6.12 3.63
C THR A 6 1.31 5.88 5.06
N MET A 7 1.92 4.73 5.36
CA MET A 7 2.35 4.33 6.71
C MET A 7 3.80 4.71 7.03
N THR A 8 4.48 5.46 6.15
CA THR A 8 5.81 6.00 6.46
C THR A 8 5.76 6.99 7.63
N THR A 9 6.83 7.02 8.42
CA THR A 9 6.91 7.92 9.58
C THR A 9 6.78 9.38 9.15
N GLY A 10 5.84 10.12 9.76
CA GLY A 10 5.61 11.53 9.45
C GLY A 10 4.84 11.81 8.15
N SER A 11 4.33 10.76 7.48
CA SER A 11 3.39 10.91 6.37
C SER A 11 2.12 11.62 6.84
N ALA A 12 1.69 12.66 6.13
CA ALA A 12 0.43 13.35 6.41
C ALA A 12 -0.83 12.47 6.23
N GLN A 13 -0.68 11.30 5.59
CA GLN A 13 -1.76 10.31 5.43
C GLN A 13 -1.74 9.25 6.53
N ASN A 14 -0.73 9.26 7.39
CA ASN A 14 -0.64 8.33 8.51
C ASN A 14 -1.43 8.87 9.69
N ASN A 15 -2.65 8.37 9.88
CA ASN A 15 -3.52 8.75 10.99
C ASN A 15 -3.34 7.86 12.23
N THR A 16 -2.27 7.05 12.29
CA THR A 16 -2.02 6.12 13.39
C THR A 16 -0.85 6.55 14.28
N ASP A 17 -0.12 7.59 13.89
CA ASP A 17 1.18 8.01 14.46
C ASP A 17 2.25 6.90 14.52
N TRP A 18 1.98 5.75 13.91
CA TRP A 18 2.93 4.65 13.86
C TRP A 18 4.13 5.00 12.98
N GLY A 19 5.31 4.55 13.38
CA GLY A 19 6.52 4.74 12.61
C GLY A 19 7.55 3.66 12.94
N ASN A 20 8.20 3.13 11.90
CA ASN A 20 9.24 2.13 12.03
C ASN A 20 10.37 2.46 11.05
N LYS A 21 11.59 2.65 11.59
CA LYS A 21 12.76 3.06 10.79
C LYS A 21 13.16 2.01 9.76
N GLU A 22 12.98 0.73 10.08
CA GLU A 22 13.32 -0.36 9.17
C GLU A 22 12.30 -0.42 8.02
N TYR A 23 11.02 -0.26 8.33
CA TYR A 23 9.95 -0.10 7.35
C TYR A 23 10.21 1.05 6.37
N ASP A 24 10.54 2.24 6.89
CA ASP A 24 10.85 3.42 6.08
C ASP A 24 12.05 3.17 5.15
N GLN A 25 13.07 2.48 5.66
CA GLN A 25 14.25 2.12 4.89
C GLN A 25 13.94 1.11 3.78
N LEU A 26 13.10 0.10 4.04
CA LEU A 26 12.64 -0.84 3.03
C LEU A 26 11.94 -0.10 1.89
N LEU A 27 11.02 0.83 2.20
CA LEU A 27 10.34 1.61 1.17
C LEU A 27 11.29 2.52 0.40
N LYS A 28 12.26 3.15 1.06
CA LYS A 28 13.29 3.95 0.39
C LYS A 28 14.12 3.11 -0.60
N VAL A 29 14.52 1.90 -0.20
CA VAL A 29 15.28 0.97 -1.06
C VAL A 29 14.44 0.52 -2.27
N ALA A 30 13.16 0.18 -2.05
CA ALA A 30 12.25 -0.21 -3.12
C ALA A 30 12.04 0.90 -4.17
N ARG A 31 12.04 2.17 -3.74
CA ARG A 31 11.88 3.35 -4.62
C ARG A 31 13.14 3.72 -5.39
N THR A 32 14.32 3.41 -4.85
CA THR A 32 15.60 3.90 -5.37
C THR A 32 16.40 2.77 -6.00
N LYS A 33 17.06 1.97 -5.16
CA LYS A 33 17.99 0.92 -5.60
C LYS A 33 17.31 -0.17 -6.43
N LEU A 34 16.08 -0.56 -6.05
CA LEU A 34 15.35 -1.65 -6.69
C LEU A 34 14.33 -1.16 -7.73
N ALA A 35 14.34 0.13 -8.09
CA ALA A 35 13.33 0.72 -8.98
C ALA A 35 13.19 -0.03 -10.32
N LEU A 36 14.31 -0.54 -10.84
CA LEU A 36 14.38 -1.28 -12.11
C LEU A 36 14.51 -2.80 -11.93
N GLN A 37 14.30 -3.30 -10.72
CA GLN A 37 14.47 -4.71 -10.35
C GLN A 37 13.14 -5.26 -9.80
N PRO A 38 12.18 -5.64 -10.66
CA PRO A 38 10.80 -5.88 -10.25
C PRO A 38 10.64 -6.97 -9.20
N ASN A 39 11.40 -8.07 -9.32
CA ASN A 39 11.31 -9.22 -8.42
C ASN A 39 11.88 -8.87 -7.04
N GLU A 40 13.08 -8.29 -6.99
CA GLU A 40 13.73 -7.87 -5.77
C GLU A 40 12.92 -6.76 -5.08
N ARG A 41 12.37 -5.83 -5.87
CA ARG A 41 11.46 -4.79 -5.37
C ARG A 41 10.20 -5.39 -4.77
N TYR A 42 9.62 -6.40 -5.40
CA TYR A 42 8.44 -7.10 -4.88
C TYR A 42 8.74 -7.76 -3.54
N GLU A 43 9.81 -8.55 -3.44
CA GLU A 43 10.21 -9.20 -2.18
C GLU A 43 10.51 -8.18 -1.08
N ASN A 44 11.15 -7.06 -1.43
CA ASN A 44 11.41 -5.99 -0.47
C ASN A 44 10.12 -5.31 0.03
N LEU A 45 9.14 -5.08 -0.86
CA LEU A 45 7.84 -4.53 -0.47
C LEU A 45 7.03 -5.53 0.37
N LYS A 46 7.13 -6.83 0.07
CA LYS A 46 6.50 -7.89 0.85
C LYS A 46 7.02 -7.92 2.28
N LYS A 47 8.34 -7.79 2.48
CA LYS A 47 8.94 -7.68 3.84
C LYS A 47 8.41 -6.47 4.61
N ALA A 48 8.22 -5.33 3.93
CA ALA A 48 7.64 -4.15 4.55
C ALA A 48 6.18 -4.40 4.98
N GLU A 49 5.38 -5.05 4.14
CA GLU A 49 3.99 -5.44 4.45
C GLU A 49 3.92 -6.42 5.63
N GLU A 50 4.78 -7.44 5.68
CA GLU A 50 4.85 -8.41 6.77
C GLU A 50 5.18 -7.73 8.12
N MET A 51 6.14 -6.82 8.12
CA MET A 51 6.49 -6.02 9.31
C MET A 51 5.31 -5.15 9.75
N PHE A 52 4.68 -4.45 8.80
CA PHE A 52 3.52 -3.61 9.07
C PHE A 52 2.36 -4.41 9.69
N LEU A 53 2.03 -5.57 9.12
CA LEU A 53 0.97 -6.43 9.64
C LEU A 53 1.34 -7.04 10.99
N GLY A 54 2.62 -7.35 11.22
CA GLY A 54 3.13 -7.88 12.49
C GLY A 54 3.06 -6.87 13.64
N ASP A 55 3.38 -5.61 13.36
CA ASP A 55 3.27 -4.51 14.34
C ASP A 55 1.80 -4.12 14.62
N ALA A 56 0.88 -4.56 13.76
CA ALA A 56 -0.57 -4.36 13.86
C ALA A 56 -1.05 -2.92 14.18
N PRO A 57 -0.50 -1.86 13.53
CA PRO A 57 -0.96 -0.49 13.73
C PRO A 57 -2.36 -0.26 13.15
N VAL A 58 -2.81 -1.13 12.24
CA VAL A 58 -4.18 -1.21 11.75
C VAL A 58 -4.64 -2.67 11.78
N ALA A 59 -5.95 -2.89 11.91
CA ALA A 59 -6.56 -4.21 11.81
C ALA A 59 -7.34 -4.32 10.48
N PRO A 60 -6.78 -4.94 9.43
CA PRO A 60 -7.48 -5.12 8.17
C PRO A 60 -8.69 -6.04 8.36
N ILE A 61 -9.88 -5.59 7.92
CA ILE A 61 -11.12 -6.36 8.05
C ILE A 61 -11.52 -7.02 6.73
N TYR A 62 -11.42 -6.29 5.63
CA TYR A 62 -11.79 -6.79 4.30
C TYR A 62 -11.07 -6.00 3.20
N GLN A 63 -10.93 -6.62 2.02
CA GLN A 63 -10.55 -5.93 0.80
C GLN A 63 -11.83 -5.48 0.07
N LYS A 64 -11.93 -4.19 -0.24
CA LYS A 64 -13.14 -3.61 -0.86
C LYS A 64 -13.36 -4.18 -2.26
N GLY A 65 -14.47 -4.87 -2.46
CA GLY A 65 -15.07 -5.08 -3.78
C GLY A 65 -15.98 -3.92 -4.16
N VAL A 66 -16.15 -3.66 -5.45
CA VAL A 66 -17.07 -2.63 -5.94
C VAL A 66 -18.25 -3.31 -6.62
N ALA A 67 -19.46 -3.03 -6.14
CA ALA A 67 -20.70 -3.39 -6.79
C ALA A 67 -21.50 -2.10 -7.00
N HIS A 68 -22.02 -1.89 -8.20
CA HIS A 68 -22.82 -0.72 -8.53
C HIS A 68 -23.98 -1.13 -9.45
N LEU A 69 -25.07 -0.37 -9.39
CA LEU A 69 -26.15 -0.46 -10.37
C LEU A 69 -25.99 0.67 -11.37
N THR A 70 -26.04 0.35 -12.66
CA THR A 70 -25.89 1.34 -13.73
C THR A 70 -27.11 1.32 -14.63
N ASN A 71 -27.67 2.50 -14.88
CA ASN A 71 -28.79 2.64 -15.81
C ASN A 71 -28.41 2.07 -17.19
N PRO A 72 -29.20 1.15 -17.78
CA PRO A 72 -28.90 0.52 -19.06
C PRO A 72 -28.69 1.49 -20.23
N GLN A 73 -29.22 2.71 -20.15
CA GLN A 73 -29.05 3.76 -21.17
C GLN A 73 -27.65 4.37 -21.16
N VAL A 74 -26.92 4.26 -20.05
CA VAL A 74 -25.56 4.79 -19.93
C VAL A 74 -24.59 3.83 -20.60
N LYS A 75 -23.87 4.31 -21.61
CA LYS A 75 -22.88 3.54 -22.39
C LYS A 75 -21.49 4.13 -22.19
N GLY A 76 -20.46 3.30 -22.40
CA GLY A 76 -19.05 3.74 -22.35
C GLY A 76 -18.47 3.90 -20.94
N LEU A 77 -19.17 3.46 -19.90
CA LEU A 77 -18.65 3.45 -18.53
C LEU A 77 -17.71 2.26 -18.33
N ILE A 78 -16.46 2.56 -17.97
CA ILE A 78 -15.45 1.57 -17.61
C ILE A 78 -15.34 1.57 -16.09
N TYR A 79 -15.53 0.40 -15.48
CA TYR A 79 -15.36 0.24 -14.03
C TYR A 79 -13.89 -0.08 -13.71
N PRO A 80 -13.37 0.48 -12.61
CA PRO A 80 -12.02 0.21 -12.13
C PRO A 80 -11.86 -1.20 -11.58
#